data_AF-A0A2E9ZE44-F1
#
_entry.id   AF-A0A2E9ZE44-F1
#
_cell.length_a   1.000
_cell.length_b   1.000
_cell.length_c   1.000
_cell.angle_alpha   90.00
_cell.angle_beta   90.00
_cell.angle_gamma   90.00
#
_symmetry.space_group_name_H-M   'P 1'
#
loop_
_entity.id
_entity.type
_entity.pdbx_description
1 polymer ?
#
loop_
_entity_poly.entity_id
_entity_poly.type
_entity_poly.pdbx_seq_one_letter_code
_entity_poly.pdbx_strand_id
1 'polypeptide(L)' 'MAIHETDHLGFEAPAPLEHPARASIPNGHPAGPALGEYLPDFTLPDHLGRLVNFQEHRQGRKVVLSFIRSVVW' A
#
# COMPACT_ATOMS: atom_id res chain seq x y z
N MET A 1 -1.62 -31.45 -5.51
CA MET A 1 -0.33 -30.76 -5.25
C MET A 1 -0.60 -29.29 -5.38
N ALA A 2 -0.33 -28.47 -4.36
CA ALA A 2 -0.46 -27.02 -4.50
C ALA A 2 0.68 -26.53 -5.40
N ILE A 3 0.33 -25.82 -6.48
CA ILE A 3 1.32 -25.17 -7.34
C ILE A 3 1.98 -24.06 -6.52
N HIS A 4 3.27 -24.23 -6.21
CA HIS A 4 4.10 -23.18 -5.66
C HIS A 4 4.85 -22.56 -6.83
N GLU A 5 4.70 -21.25 -7.00
CA GLU A 5 5.38 -20.50 -8.05
C GLU A 5 6.14 -19.34 -7.40
N THR A 6 7.40 -19.18 -7.79
CA THR A 6 8.26 -18.07 -7.37
C THR A 6 8.22 -16.97 -8.44
N ASP A 7 7.98 -15.72 -8.03
CA ASP A 7 8.07 -14.60 -8.97
C ASP A 7 9.52 -14.12 -9.19
N HIS A 8 9.69 -13.15 -10.09
CA HIS A 8 10.99 -12.58 -10.43
C HIS A 8 11.66 -11.82 -9.28
N LEU A 9 10.94 -11.50 -8.20
CA LEU A 9 11.45 -10.88 -6.98
C LEU A 9 11.82 -11.93 -5.91
N GLY A 10 11.63 -13.22 -6.20
CA GLY A 10 11.90 -14.32 -5.28
C GLY A 10 10.76 -14.63 -4.31
N PHE A 11 9.57 -14.07 -4.49
CA PHE A 11 8.42 -14.35 -3.63
C PHE A 11 7.73 -15.64 -4.06
N GLU A 12 7.73 -16.64 -3.17
CA GLU A 12 7.11 -17.95 -3.36
C GLU A 12 5.73 -17.99 -2.68
N ALA A 13 4.71 -18.43 -3.42
CA ALA A 13 3.36 -18.58 -2.90
C ALA A 13 2.61 -19.78 -3.52
N PRO A 14 1.67 -20.41 -2.78
CA PRO A 14 0.86 -21.52 -3.27
C PRO A 14 -0.30 -21.04 -4.17
N ALA A 15 -0.01 -20.16 -5.12
CA ALA A 15 -0.96 -19.61 -6.06
C ALA A 15 -0.24 -19.29 -7.38
N PRO A 16 -0.87 -19.50 -8.55
CA PRO A 16 -0.22 -19.18 -9.84
C PRO A 16 0.10 -17.68 -9.94
N LEU A 17 1.12 -17.30 -10.72
CA LEU A 17 1.55 -15.90 -10.90
C LEU A 17 0.41 -14.96 -11.36
N GLU A 18 -0.51 -15.48 -12.16
CA GLU A 18 -1.69 -14.77 -12.65
C GLU A 18 -2.81 -14.62 -11.59
N HIS A 19 -2.64 -15.19 -10.39
CA HIS A 19 -3.65 -15.12 -9.34
C HIS A 19 -3.84 -13.66 -8.87
N PRO A 20 -5.07 -13.13 -8.79
CA PRO A 20 -5.32 -11.71 -8.47
C PRO A 20 -4.69 -11.23 -7.15
N ALA A 21 -4.57 -12.11 -6.16
CA ALA A 21 -3.89 -11.76 -4.90
C ALA A 21 -2.39 -11.45 -5.07
N ARG A 22 -1.75 -11.97 -6.13
CA ARG A 22 -0.37 -11.71 -6.51
C ARG A 22 -0.22 -10.54 -7.48
N ALA A 23 -1.33 -9.98 -7.98
CA ALA A 23 -1.28 -8.85 -8.91
C ALA A 23 -0.59 -7.65 -8.25
N SER A 24 0.52 -7.25 -8.85
CA SER A 24 1.25 -6.04 -8.47
C SER A 24 0.59 -4.79 -9.04
N ILE A 25 1.03 -3.62 -8.57
CA ILE A 25 0.65 -2.35 -9.17
C ILE A 25 1.09 -2.35 -10.65
N PRO A 26 0.24 -1.94 -11.61
CA PRO A 26 0.60 -1.90 -13.02
C PRO A 26 1.83 -1.03 -13.29
N ASN A 27 2.61 -1.41 -14.31
CA ASN A 27 3.73 -0.60 -14.76
C ASN A 27 3.28 0.81 -15.15
N GLY A 28 4.06 1.82 -14.75
CA GLY A 28 3.76 3.23 -15.01
C GLY A 28 2.71 3.84 -14.07
N HIS A 29 2.14 3.09 -13.14
CA HIS A 29 1.29 3.68 -12.10
C HIS A 29 2.14 4.56 -11.18
N PRO A 30 1.72 5.80 -10.86
CA PRO A 30 2.48 6.66 -9.97
C PRO A 30 2.58 6.02 -8.58
N ALA A 31 3.80 6.02 -8.02
CA ALA A 31 4.07 5.51 -6.67
C ALA A 31 3.73 6.52 -5.56
N GLY A 32 3.25 7.72 -5.93
CA GLY A 32 2.99 8.85 -5.05
C GLY A 32 3.64 10.13 -5.57
N PRO A 33 3.67 11.20 -4.75
CA PRO A 33 4.39 12.43 -5.07
C PRO A 33 5.88 12.18 -5.30
N ALA A 34 6.50 13.01 -6.14
CA ALA A 34 7.95 12.97 -6.33
C ALA A 34 8.71 13.41 -5.07
N LEU A 35 10.01 13.11 -5.01
CA LEU A 35 10.85 13.59 -3.92
C LEU A 35 10.86 15.13 -3.89
N GLY A 36 10.50 15.69 -2.73
CA GLY A 36 10.39 17.14 -2.53
C GLY A 36 9.00 17.72 -2.82
N GLU A 37 8.09 16.95 -3.41
CA GLU A 37 6.70 17.36 -3.56
C GLU A 37 5.92 17.17 -2.26
N TYR A 38 4.93 18.04 -2.05
CA TYR A 38 4.02 17.88 -0.93
C TYR A 38 3.07 16.71 -1.17
N LEU A 39 2.91 15.89 -0.14
CA LEU A 39 1.82 14.93 -0.12
C LEU A 39 0.47 15.67 -0.06
N PRO A 40 -0.52 15.26 -0.88
CA PRO A 40 -1.88 15.78 -0.78
C PRO A 40 -2.43 15.67 0.64
N ASP A 41 -3.22 16.64 1.06
CA ASP A 41 -3.94 16.53 2.33
C ASP A 41 -5.09 15.51 2.21
N PHE A 42 -5.36 14.81 3.31
CA PHE A 42 -6.43 13.81 3.37
C PHE A 42 -6.96 13.67 4.80
N THR A 43 -8.20 13.23 4.89
CA THR A 43 -8.87 12.89 6.14
C THR A 43 -9.41 11.48 6.03
N LEU A 44 -9.01 10.60 6.94
CA LEU A 44 -9.46 9.21 6.99
C LEU A 44 -9.86 8.83 8.43
N PRO A 45 -10.77 7.86 8.61
CA PRO A 45 -11.07 7.33 9.94
C PRO A 45 -9.89 6.47 10.44
N ASP A 46 -9.63 6.55 11.74
CA ASP A 46 -8.78 5.58 12.43
C ASP A 46 -9.54 4.26 12.74
N HIS A 47 -8.87 3.32 13.40
CA HIS A 47 -9.44 2.03 13.80
C HIS A 47 -10.64 2.13 14.77
N LEU A 48 -10.90 3.29 15.36
CA LEU A 48 -12.06 3.58 16.22
C LEU A 48 -13.12 4.43 15.50
N GLY A 49 -12.94 4.71 14.20
CA GLY A 49 -13.83 5.55 13.41
C GLY A 49 -13.65 7.05 13.61
N ARG A 50 -12.61 7.49 14.34
CA ARG A 50 -12.34 8.92 14.54
C ARG A 50 -11.68 9.50 13.31
N LEU A 51 -12.16 10.64 12.83
CA LEU A 51 -11.57 11.32 11.68
C LEU A 51 -10.20 11.90 12.04
N VAL A 52 -9.19 11.56 11.26
CA VAL A 52 -7.82 12.06 11.37
C VAL A 52 -7.47 12.78 10.08
N ASN A 53 -7.25 14.10 10.16
CA ASN A 53 -6.67 14.88 9.08
C ASN A 53 -5.13 14.81 9.13
N PHE A 54 -4.51 14.49 8.01
CA PHE A 54 -3.07 14.26 7.93
C PHE A 54 -2.23 15.50 8.29
N GLN A 55 -2.50 16.64 7.65
CA GLN A 55 -1.69 17.85 7.84
C GLN A 55 -1.85 18.42 9.27
N GLU A 56 -3.07 18.45 9.80
CA GLU A 56 -3.37 18.91 11.15
C GLU A 56 -2.72 18.02 12.22
N HIS A 57 -2.84 16.69 12.09
CA HIS A 57 -2.35 15.78 13.13
C HIS A 57 -0.84 15.55 13.07
N ARG A 58 -0.20 15.64 11.88
CA ARG A 58 1.26 15.53 11.80
C ARG A 58 1.95 16.72 12.47
N GLN A 59 1.33 17.89 12.52
CA GLN A 59 1.86 19.10 13.18
C GLN A 59 3.31 19.42 12.78
N GLY A 60 3.60 19.38 11.47
CA GLY A 60 4.95 19.65 10.96
C GLY A 60 5.99 18.54 11.17
N ARG A 61 5.64 17.43 11.82
CA ARG A 61 6.58 16.32 12.09
C ARG A 61 6.82 15.45 10.85
N LYS A 62 7.96 14.74 10.85
CA LYS A 62 8.25 13.66 9.91
C LYS A 62 7.32 12.49 10.18
N VAL A 63 6.86 11.85 9.11
CA VAL A 63 5.87 10.76 9.15
C VAL A 63 6.26 9.69 8.15
N VAL A 64 5.84 8.46 8.42
CA VAL A 64 5.89 7.35 7.48
C VAL A 64 4.46 6.98 7.14
N LEU A 65 4.16 6.84 5.85
CA LEU A 65 2.88 6.35 5.37
C LEU A 65 3.06 4.96 4.77
N SER A 66 2.21 4.03 5.19
CA SER A 66 2.18 2.68 4.68
C SER A 66 0.80 2.42 4.07
N PHE A 67 0.78 2.18 2.77
CA PHE A 67 -0.42 1.79 2.05
C PHE A 67 -0.48 0.27 2.04
N ILE A 68 -1.40 -0.28 2.82
CA ILE A 68 -1.64 -1.72 2.86
C ILE A 68 -2.98 -2.02 2.21
N ARG A 69 -3.03 -3.04 1.37
CA ARG A 69 -4.29 -3.70 1.02
C ARG A 69 -4.39 -4.93 1.93
N SER A 70 -5.38 -4.95 2.82
CA SER A 70 -5.70 -6.19 3.51
C SER A 70 -6.41 -7.10 2.52
N VAL A 71 -5.79 -8.22 2.20
CA VAL A 71 -6.48 -9.37 1.62
C VAL A 71 -6.42 -10.45 2.69
N VAL A 72 -7.58 -11.04 2.97
CA VAL A 72 -7.88 -12.02 4.03
C VAL A 72 -8.33 -11.40 5.36
N TRP A 73 -9.64 -11.53 5.63
CA TRP A 73 -10.21 -11.70 6.96
C TRP A 73 -10.58 -13.17 7.12
#